data_AF-A0A3C1SBS8-F1
#
_entry.id   AF-A0A3C1SBS8-F1
#
_cell.length_a   1.000
_cell.length_b   1.000
_cell.length_c   1.000
_cell.angle_alpha   90.00
_cell.angle_beta   90.00
_cell.angle_gamma   90.00
#
_symmetry.space_group_name_H-M   'P 1'
#
loop_
_entity.id
_entity.type
_entity.pdbx_description
1 polymer ?
#
loop_
_entity_poly.entity_id
_entity_poly.type
_entity_poly.pdbx_seq_one_letter_code
_entity_poly.pdbx_strand_id
1 'polypeptide(L)'
;MTEFCAFSTTFGKKGADKGVDGIALYQIDNDGNTIKAAFQVKGGKVGSKDIDALRGAMEKQHCELGVFLSIGPLTKPMADTVSMSGVVSTPGFEYPKLQLLTLAEFFSDKKLKLPQINITFETAKLKGKGPRQIELEND
;
A
#
# COMPACT_ATOMS: atom_id res chain seq x y z
N MET A 1 17.23 11.31 -0.12
CA MET A 1 16.62 10.06 -0.64
C MET A 1 15.46 9.72 0.28
N THR A 2 14.24 9.57 -0.25
CA THR A 2 13.15 9.01 0.55
C THR A 2 13.32 7.51 0.48
N GLU A 3 13.86 6.91 1.54
CA GLU A 3 13.93 5.45 1.65
C GLU A 3 12.50 4.94 1.83
N PHE A 4 11.92 4.42 0.75
CA PHE A 4 10.68 3.68 0.83
C PHE A 4 10.97 2.35 1.54
N CYS A 5 10.84 2.34 2.87
CA CYS A 5 10.68 1.13 3.66
C CYS A 5 9.30 0.50 3.40
N ALA A 6 9.00 0.21 2.13
CA ALA A 6 7.88 -0.61 1.71
C ALA A 6 8.45 -1.97 1.28
N PHE A 7 8.93 -2.75 2.25
CA PHE A 7 9.24 -4.16 2.01
C PHE A 7 8.10 -5.03 2.55
N SER A 8 7.64 -5.92 1.68
CA SER A 8 6.58 -6.89 1.92
C SER A 8 6.77 -7.62 3.26
N THR A 9 5.85 -7.37 4.20
CA THR A 9 5.25 -8.41 5.06
C THR A 9 4.11 -7.76 5.86
N THR A 10 2.91 -7.69 5.27
CA THR A 10 1.73 -7.80 6.15
C THR A 10 1.82 -9.19 6.77
N PHE A 11 2.11 -9.24 8.07
CA PHE A 11 1.89 -10.43 8.90
C PHE A 11 0.38 -10.74 8.90
N GLY A 12 -0.03 -11.42 7.85
CA GLY A 12 -1.23 -12.20 7.70
C GLY A 12 -0.82 -13.34 6.79
N LYS A 13 -1.37 -14.54 6.99
CA LYS A 13 -1.20 -15.64 6.02
C LYS A 13 -1.33 -15.08 4.61
N LYS A 14 -0.62 -15.67 3.64
CA LYS A 14 -0.87 -15.52 2.19
C LYS A 14 -2.32 -15.93 1.90
N GLY A 15 -3.24 -15.09 2.37
CA GLY A 15 -4.68 -15.25 2.34
C GLY A 15 -5.12 -14.77 0.97
N ALA A 16 -6.21 -15.35 0.51
CA ALA A 16 -6.76 -15.16 -0.82
C ALA A 16 -7.32 -13.75 -1.07
N ASP A 17 -6.63 -12.68 -0.62
CA ASP A 17 -6.91 -11.33 -1.03
C ASP A 17 -6.33 -11.15 -2.44
N LYS A 18 -7.23 -11.28 -3.41
CA LYS A 18 -6.99 -11.39 -4.85
C LYS A 18 -6.48 -10.10 -5.51
N GLY A 19 -5.53 -9.38 -4.91
CA GLY A 19 -4.93 -8.20 -5.55
C GLY A 19 -4.33 -7.12 -4.64
N VAL A 20 -3.73 -7.44 -3.49
CA VAL A 20 -2.85 -6.50 -2.78
C VAL A 20 -1.56 -7.22 -2.41
N ASP A 21 -0.41 -6.68 -2.83
CA ASP A 21 0.90 -7.28 -2.56
C ASP A 21 1.48 -6.79 -1.22
N GLY A 22 1.00 -5.66 -0.71
CA GLY A 22 1.37 -5.17 0.61
C GLY A 22 0.54 -3.96 1.05
N ILE A 23 0.49 -3.76 2.37
CA ILE A 23 -0.08 -2.56 2.99
C ILE A 23 1.03 -1.91 3.81
N ALA A 24 1.20 -0.61 3.68
CA ALA A 24 2.06 0.19 4.55
C ALA A 24 1.22 1.11 5.44
N LEU A 25 1.69 1.34 6.66
CA LEU A 25 1.12 2.26 7.63
C LEU A 25 2.03 3.48 7.76
N TYR A 26 1.44 4.66 7.65
CA TYR A 26 2.14 5.94 7.73
C TYR A 26 1.59 6.78 8.86
N GLN A 27 2.47 7.46 9.58
CA GLN A 27 2.11 8.47 10.56
C GLN A 27 1.96 9.83 9.85
N ILE A 28 0.84 10.51 10.11
CA ILE A 28 0.49 11.78 9.42
C ILE A 28 0.61 13.01 10.33
N ASP A 29 0.74 12.82 11.64
CA ASP A 29 0.99 13.89 12.61
C ASP A 29 1.70 13.37 13.87
N ASN A 30 2.02 14.28 14.78
CA ASN A 30 2.67 13.95 16.05
C ASN A 30 1.67 13.41 17.10
N ASP A 31 0.37 13.53 16.85
CA ASP A 31 -0.70 13.05 17.74
C ASP A 31 -0.96 11.55 17.59
N GLY A 32 -0.23 10.89 16.68
CA GLY A 32 -0.29 9.45 16.46
C GLY A 32 -1.36 9.03 15.47
N ASN A 33 -1.93 9.96 14.70
CA ASN A 33 -2.85 9.60 13.62
C ASN A 33 -2.08 8.92 12.50
N THR A 34 -2.72 7.90 11.93
CA THR A 34 -2.11 7.06 10.89
C THR A 34 -3.03 6.87 9.70
N ILE A 35 -2.42 6.67 8.54
CA ILE A 35 -3.10 6.36 7.28
C ILE A 35 -2.49 5.09 6.68
N LYS A 36 -3.30 4.28 6.00
CA LYS A 36 -2.84 3.06 5.32
C LYS A 36 -2.77 3.26 3.81
N ALA A 37 -1.72 2.71 3.20
CA ALA A 37 -1.57 2.66 1.76
C ALA A 37 -1.50 1.20 1.27
N ALA A 38 -2.35 0.85 0.31
CA ALA A 38 -2.32 -0.44 -0.37
C ALA A 38 -1.43 -0.39 -1.62
N PHE A 39 -0.63 -1.43 -1.84
CA PHE A 39 0.28 -1.55 -2.96
C PHE A 39 -0.06 -2.75 -3.83
N GLN A 40 -0.09 -2.54 -5.15
CA GLN A 40 -0.11 -3.59 -6.17
C GLN A 40 1.03 -3.41 -7.15
N VAL A 41 1.68 -4.51 -7.49
CA VAL A 41 2.68 -4.64 -8.53
C VAL A 41 2.18 -5.66 -9.55
N LYS A 42 2.19 -5.30 -10.84
CA LYS A 42 1.74 -6.19 -11.91
C LYS A 42 2.74 -6.24 -13.06
N GLY A 43 3.14 -7.47 -13.42
CA GLY A 43 4.11 -7.71 -14.49
C GLY A 43 3.53 -7.98 -15.88
N GLY A 44 2.24 -8.32 -15.96
CA GLY A 44 1.57 -8.72 -17.20
C GLY A 44 0.75 -7.60 -17.84
N LYS A 45 -0.20 -7.97 -18.71
CA LYS A 45 -1.19 -7.04 -19.25
C LYS A 45 -2.02 -6.44 -18.12
N VAL A 46 -2.08 -5.11 -18.08
CA VAL A 46 -2.85 -4.33 -17.11
C VAL A 46 -4.01 -3.63 -17.80
N GLY A 47 -5.09 -3.39 -17.07
CA GLY A 47 -6.24 -2.62 -17.54
C GLY A 47 -7.02 -1.98 -16.38
N SER A 48 -8.07 -1.22 -16.72
CA SER A 48 -8.91 -0.52 -15.73
C SER A 48 -9.46 -1.44 -14.64
N LYS A 49 -9.81 -2.69 -14.99
CA LYS A 49 -10.27 -3.71 -14.03
C LYS A 49 -9.29 -3.96 -12.88
N ASP A 50 -7.99 -3.79 -13.10
CA ASP A 50 -6.97 -4.00 -12.07
C ASP A 50 -6.96 -2.82 -11.08
N ILE A 51 -7.25 -1.62 -11.57
CA ILE A 51 -7.41 -0.41 -10.76
C ILE A 51 -8.69 -0.50 -9.92
N ASP A 52 -9.79 -0.99 -10.51
CA ASP A 52 -11.02 -1.25 -9.76
C ASP A 52 -10.85 -2.33 -8.69
N ALA A 53 -10.08 -3.38 -8.98
CA ALA A 53 -9.76 -4.42 -8.02
C ALA A 53 -8.95 -3.85 -6.83
N LEU A 54 -7.93 -3.02 -7.12
CA LEU A 54 -7.17 -2.33 -6.07
C LEU A 54 -8.07 -1.43 -5.23
N ARG A 55 -8.97 -0.66 -5.85
CA ARG A 55 -9.94 0.18 -5.13
C ARG A 55 -10.83 -0.63 -4.20
N GLY A 56 -11.36 -1.77 -4.67
CA GLY A 56 -12.15 -2.66 -3.84
C GLY A 56 -11.35 -3.29 -2.70
N ALA A 57 -10.06 -3.55 -2.90
CA ALA A 57 -9.19 -4.04 -1.84
C ALA A 57 -8.84 -2.95 -0.81
N MET A 58 -8.63 -1.71 -1.26
CA MET A 58 -8.46 -0.55 -0.37
C MET A 58 -9.66 -0.40 0.56
N GLU A 59 -10.88 -0.50 0.05
CA GLU A 59 -12.10 -0.42 0.87
C GLU A 59 -12.16 -1.55 1.91
N LYS A 60 -11.87 -2.80 1.50
CA LYS A 60 -11.88 -3.97 2.41
C LYS A 60 -10.83 -3.89 3.51
N GLN A 61 -9.66 -3.34 3.20
CA GLN A 61 -8.53 -3.27 4.12
C GLN A 61 -8.45 -1.92 4.85
N HIS A 62 -9.44 -1.04 4.64
CA HIS A 62 -9.48 0.33 5.17
C HIS A 62 -8.19 1.09 4.86
N CYS A 63 -7.78 1.08 3.59
CA CYS A 63 -6.67 1.86 3.08
C CYS A 63 -7.19 3.11 2.38
N GLU A 64 -6.71 4.26 2.81
CA GLU A 64 -7.09 5.54 2.25
C GLU A 64 -6.28 5.86 0.99
N LEU A 65 -5.04 5.37 0.91
CA LEU A 65 -4.13 5.55 -0.22
C LEU A 65 -3.94 4.24 -0.99
N GLY A 66 -3.75 4.36 -2.31
CA GLY A 66 -3.48 3.23 -3.19
C GLY A 66 -2.37 3.53 -4.18
N VAL A 67 -1.48 2.56 -4.38
CA VAL A 67 -0.38 2.64 -5.34
C VAL A 67 -0.41 1.43 -6.24
N PHE A 68 -0.47 1.67 -7.54
CA PHE A 68 -0.37 0.64 -8.56
C PHE A 68 0.92 0.83 -9.37
N LEU A 69 1.74 -0.22 -9.38
CA LEU A 69 3.01 -0.30 -10.10
C LEU A 69 2.89 -1.32 -11.22
N SER A 70 3.23 -0.92 -12.44
CA SER A 70 3.23 -1.79 -13.62
C SER A 70 4.63 -1.96 -14.19
N ILE A 71 4.98 -3.17 -14.63
CA ILE A 71 6.18 -3.38 -15.46
C ILE A 71 5.92 -2.87 -16.88
N GLY A 72 4.71 -3.11 -17.40
CA GLY A 72 4.30 -2.72 -18.74
C GLY A 72 3.69 -1.32 -18.83
N PRO A 73 3.42 -0.85 -20.06
CA PRO A 73 2.80 0.45 -20.29
C PRO A 73 1.41 0.55 -19.67
N LEU A 74 1.09 1.73 -19.16
CA LEU A 74 -0.21 2.05 -18.58
C LEU A 74 -1.18 2.45 -19.68
N THR A 75 -2.44 2.04 -19.55
CA THR A 75 -3.47 2.41 -20.51
C THR A 75 -4.12 3.73 -20.13
N LYS A 76 -4.56 4.52 -21.13
CA LYS A 76 -5.26 5.79 -20.88
C LYS A 76 -6.48 5.64 -19.94
N PRO A 77 -7.35 4.63 -20.09
CA PRO A 77 -8.46 4.42 -19.16
C PRO A 77 -8.02 4.26 -17.70
N MET A 78 -6.86 3.62 -17.44
CA MET A 78 -6.34 3.50 -16.07
C MET A 78 -5.94 4.86 -15.50
N ALA A 79 -5.26 5.69 -16.28
CA ALA A 79 -4.86 7.03 -15.86
C ALA A 79 -6.08 7.92 -15.59
N ASP A 80 -7.13 7.79 -16.40
CA ASP A 80 -8.40 8.53 -16.22
C ASP A 80 -9.09 8.10 -14.92
N THR A 81 -9.25 6.78 -14.67
CA THR A 81 -9.82 6.26 -13.41
C THR A 81 -9.06 6.73 -12.18
N VAL A 82 -7.73 6.73 -12.25
CA VAL A 82 -6.86 7.18 -11.16
C VAL A 82 -7.02 8.68 -10.93
N SER A 83 -7.08 9.49 -11.99
CA SER A 83 -7.26 10.95 -11.88
C SER A 83 -8.61 11.33 -11.27
N MET A 84 -9.65 10.53 -11.52
CA MET A 84 -10.99 10.73 -10.95
C MET A 84 -11.13 10.30 -9.48
N SER A 85 -10.14 9.60 -8.92
CA SER A 85 -10.22 9.05 -7.55
C SER A 85 -10.10 10.10 -6.44
N GLY A 86 -9.70 11.33 -6.79
CA GLY A 86 -9.61 12.46 -5.86
C GLY A 86 -8.36 12.45 -4.99
N VAL A 87 -8.43 13.19 -3.89
CA VAL A 87 -7.33 13.38 -2.94
C VAL A 87 -7.77 13.02 -1.52
N VAL A 88 -6.80 12.67 -0.68
CA VAL A 88 -6.95 12.49 0.75
C VAL A 88 -6.20 13.61 1.44
N SER A 89 -6.93 14.44 2.19
CA SER A 89 -6.38 15.54 2.97
C SER A 89 -6.03 15.07 4.37
N THR A 90 -4.83 15.43 4.81
CA THR A 90 -4.27 15.19 6.14
C THR A 90 -3.86 16.54 6.74
N PRO A 91 -3.54 16.64 8.04
CA PRO A 91 -3.08 17.89 8.64
C PRO A 91 -1.85 18.45 7.88
N GLY A 92 -2.07 19.51 7.10
CA GLY A 92 -1.01 20.22 6.36
C GLY A 92 -0.63 19.64 4.98
N PHE A 93 -1.18 18.49 4.55
CA PHE A 93 -0.80 17.87 3.27
C PHE A 93 -1.97 17.16 2.57
N GLU A 94 -1.95 17.17 1.24
CA GLU A 94 -2.89 16.42 0.41
C GLU A 94 -2.15 15.39 -0.44
N TYR A 95 -2.72 14.18 -0.51
CA TYR A 95 -2.17 13.05 -1.25
C TYR A 95 -3.18 12.57 -2.30
N PRO A 96 -2.76 12.23 -3.53
CA PRO A 96 -3.65 11.57 -4.47
C PRO A 96 -4.12 10.24 -3.88
N LYS A 97 -5.44 10.02 -3.89
CA LYS A 97 -6.04 8.81 -3.32
C LYS A 97 -5.52 7.55 -3.99
N LEU A 98 -5.35 7.60 -5.31
CA LEU A 98 -4.79 6.54 -6.12
C LEU A 98 -3.65 7.08 -6.95
N GLN A 99 -2.58 6.31 -7.08
CA GLN A 99 -1.40 6.67 -7.85
C GLN A 99 -0.99 5.51 -8.77
N LEU A 100 -0.54 5.88 -9.96
CA LEU A 100 -0.22 4.93 -11.03
C LEU A 100 1.13 5.25 -11.64
N LEU A 101 2.08 4.32 -11.51
CA LEU A 101 3.42 4.47 -12.05
C LEU A 101 3.85 3.17 -12.74
N THR A 102 4.70 3.30 -13.75
CA THR A 102 5.50 2.16 -14.21
C THR A 102 6.75 2.01 -13.34
N LEU A 103 7.29 0.80 -13.25
CA LEU A 103 8.58 0.59 -12.58
C LEU A 103 9.70 1.39 -13.28
N ALA A 104 9.66 1.51 -14.61
CA ALA A 104 10.61 2.31 -15.36
C ALA A 104 10.60 3.78 -14.91
N GLU A 105 9.42 4.38 -14.78
CA GLU A 105 9.28 5.75 -14.26
C GLU A 105 9.70 5.85 -12.80
N PHE A 106 9.35 4.86 -11.97
CA PHE A 106 9.72 4.83 -10.56
C PHE A 106 11.25 4.83 -10.37
N PHE A 107 11.97 4.06 -11.18
CA PHE A 107 13.44 4.07 -11.19
C PHE A 107 14.05 5.30 -11.89
N SER A 108 13.26 6.05 -12.65
CA SER A 108 13.67 7.30 -13.33
C SER A 108 13.32 8.55 -12.50
N ASP A 109 13.39 8.45 -11.17
CA ASP A 109 13.11 9.53 -10.21
C ASP A 109 11.66 10.03 -10.12
N LYS A 110 10.67 9.36 -10.75
CA LYS A 110 9.26 9.69 -10.52
C LYS A 110 8.84 9.22 -9.12
N LYS A 111 8.62 10.16 -8.22
CA LYS A 111 8.28 9.86 -6.82
C LYS A 111 6.79 9.68 -6.60
N LEU A 112 6.45 8.69 -5.77
CA LEU A 112 5.13 8.54 -5.18
C LEU A 112 4.92 9.65 -4.13
N LYS A 113 3.71 10.23 -4.12
CA LYS A 113 3.27 11.19 -3.11
C LYS A 113 2.66 10.44 -1.94
N LEU A 114 3.48 10.08 -0.96
CA LEU A 114 3.07 9.38 0.25
C LEU A 114 3.58 10.16 1.47
N PRO A 115 2.97 9.99 2.65
CA PRO A 115 3.51 10.60 3.88
C PRO A 115 4.94 10.12 4.14
N GLN A 116 5.73 10.97 4.80
CA GLN A 116 7.17 10.70 4.96
C GLN A 116 7.48 9.63 6.00
N ILE A 117 6.69 9.54 7.08
CA ILE A 117 6.98 8.68 8.22
C ILE A 117 6.26 7.34 8.03
N ASN A 118 7.00 6.30 7.64
CA ASN A 118 6.49 4.94 7.52
C ASN A 118 6.79 4.15 8.81
N ILE A 119 5.72 3.72 9.49
CA ILE A 119 5.78 3.01 10.79
C ILE A 119 5.36 1.52 10.68
N THR A 120 5.33 0.99 9.46
CA THR A 120 4.86 -0.38 9.18
C THR A 120 5.61 -1.41 10.02
N PHE A 121 6.94 -1.29 10.09
CA PHE A 121 7.80 -2.23 10.82
C PHE A 121 7.77 -2.06 12.34
N GLU A 122 7.58 -0.82 12.82
CA GLU A 122 7.46 -0.55 14.26
C GLU A 122 6.19 -1.20 14.82
N THR A 123 5.08 -1.05 14.09
CA THR A 123 3.80 -1.68 14.44
C THR A 123 3.87 -3.20 14.38
N ALA A 124 4.58 -3.77 13.40
CA ALA A 124 4.77 -5.21 13.27
C ALA A 124 5.56 -5.80 14.46
N LYS A 125 6.60 -5.10 14.94
CA LYS A 125 7.37 -5.51 16.13
C LYS A 125 6.53 -5.47 17.41
N LEU A 126 5.65 -4.49 17.55
CA LEU A 126 4.76 -4.35 18.71
C LEU A 126 3.71 -5.48 18.79
N LYS A 127 3.23 -6.00 17.65
CA LYS A 127 2.33 -7.17 17.62
C LYS A 127 3.03 -8.53 17.85
N GLY A 128 4.36 -8.58 17.92
CA GLY A 128 5.14 -9.81 18.10
C GLY A 128 5.21 -10.36 19.54
N LYS A 129 4.55 -9.74 20.52
CA LYS A 129 4.46 -10.27 21.90
C LYS A 129 3.05 -10.75 22.21
N GLY A 130 2.78 -12.03 21.96
CA GLY A 130 1.68 -12.77 22.59
C GLY A 130 1.42 -14.15 21.98
N PRO A 131 0.87 -15.11 22.78
CA PRO A 131 1.49 -15.75 23.93
C PRO A 131 2.45 -16.90 23.50
N ARG A 132 3.34 -17.31 24.40
CA ARG A 132 4.20 -18.50 24.23
C ARG A 132 3.32 -19.72 23.92
N GLN A 133 3.61 -20.39 22.80
CA GLN A 133 3.06 -21.71 22.52
C GLN A 133 3.43 -22.62 23.69
N ILE A 134 2.40 -23.13 24.38
CA ILE A 134 2.53 -24.11 25.45
C ILE A 134 3.04 -25.39 24.77
N GLU A 135 4.20 -25.87 25.21
CA GLU A 135 4.77 -27.14 24.79
C GLU A 135 3.84 -28.23 25.35
N LEU A 136 3.20 -28.99 24.46
CA LEU A 136 2.46 -30.18 24.84
C LEU A 136 3.49 -31.26 25.15
N GLU A 137 3.74 -31.49 26.44
CA GLU A 137 4.33 -32.75 26.91
C GLU A 137 3.36 -33.88 26.55
N ASN A 138 3.85 -34.84 25.76
CA ASN A 138 3.14 -36.08 25.51
C ASN A 138 3.59 -37.08 26.59
N ASP A 139 2.66 -37.51 27.43
CA ASP A 139 2.74 -38.77 28.19
C ASP A 139 1.99 -39.89 27.43
#